data_AF-A0A1Q8LHK8-F1
#
_entry.id   AF-A0A1Q8LHK8-F1
#
_cell.length_a   1.000
_cell.length_b   1.000
_cell.length_c   1.000
_cell.angle_alpha   90.00
_cell.angle_beta   90.00
_cell.angle_gamma   90.00
#
_symmetry.space_group_name_H-M   'P 1'
#
loop_
_entity.id
_entity.type
_entity.pdbx_description
1 polymer ?
#
loop_
_entity_poly.entity_id
_entity_poly.type
_entity_poly.pdbx_seq_one_letter_code
_entity_poly.pdbx_strand_id
1 'polypeptide(L)'
;MSDDNGQDISPEDNGPDPATPGPGRRARANPRDRARDELLAALDARGRRLDETVAEHADLIGQALPRIDTLGERLGELTGRVDELAGAEPAPPPPNPPVHWPELTAERARTEWDRLAGWIAEILQPWYGITRGELPDCWALHPRAVVTLSWLRTAYVAAYLPTARPDAAAEWHTRWYPAALTEVDAAIPAAWCRPGIHRVYAPNERRDWTTRPAEPHESTTGTVKVITDPTSQRYWGQFCDQAIREDLARRSAASR
;
A
#
# COMPACT_ATOMS: atom_id res chain seq x y z
N MET A 1 -3.90 -80.84 -65.43
CA MET A 1 -3.28 -80.66 -64.10
C MET A 1 -4.40 -80.53 -63.11
N SER A 2 -4.52 -81.53 -62.23
CA SER A 2 -5.06 -81.55 -60.86
C SER A 2 -5.60 -80.24 -60.27
N ASP A 3 -6.58 -80.19 -59.37
CA ASP A 3 -7.50 -81.11 -58.68
C ASP A 3 -8.48 -80.13 -57.92
N ASP A 4 -9.79 -80.41 -57.82
CA ASP A 4 -10.52 -80.76 -56.56
C ASP A 4 -10.67 -79.57 -55.56
N ASN A 5 -11.78 -79.23 -54.88
CA ASN A 5 -13.03 -79.89 -54.45
C ASN A 5 -13.99 -78.77 -53.94
N GLY A 6 -15.32 -78.80 -54.10
CA GLY A 6 -16.29 -79.37 -53.14
C GLY A 6 -17.00 -78.27 -52.31
N GLN A 7 -18.30 -78.27 -51.99
CA GLN A 7 -19.32 -79.31 -52.05
C GLN A 7 -20.73 -78.69 -51.85
N ASP A 8 -21.74 -79.35 -52.41
CA ASP A 8 -23.19 -79.06 -52.34
C ASP A 8 -23.91 -80.26 -51.69
N ILE A 9 -24.92 -80.02 -50.85
CA ILE A 9 -25.98 -80.98 -50.49
C ILE A 9 -27.19 -80.28 -49.80
N SER A 10 -28.39 -80.63 -50.26
CA SER A 10 -29.75 -80.39 -49.72
C SER A 10 -30.58 -81.70 -49.87
N PRO A 11 -31.91 -81.81 -49.57
CA PRO A 11 -32.72 -81.54 -48.36
C PRO A 11 -33.75 -82.69 -48.01
N GLU A 12 -34.82 -82.38 -47.22
CA GLU A 12 -36.17 -83.04 -47.01
C GLU A 12 -36.39 -83.97 -45.76
N ASP A 13 -37.53 -84.11 -45.03
CA ASP A 13 -38.91 -83.53 -44.95
C ASP A 13 -39.73 -84.14 -43.73
N ASN A 14 -40.87 -83.51 -43.33
CA ASN A 14 -42.14 -83.95 -42.64
C ASN A 14 -42.54 -83.66 -41.13
N GLY A 15 -43.82 -83.21 -40.95
CA GLY A 15 -44.56 -82.54 -39.81
C GLY A 15 -45.06 -83.39 -38.58
N PRO A 16 -46.17 -83.09 -37.80
CA PRO A 16 -47.39 -82.22 -37.99
C PRO A 16 -47.94 -81.36 -36.74
N ASP A 17 -49.18 -80.81 -36.87
CA ASP A 17 -49.95 -79.65 -36.24
C ASP A 17 -50.90 -79.96 -35.01
N PRO A 18 -51.94 -79.15 -34.55
CA PRO A 18 -52.13 -77.79 -33.91
C PRO A 18 -52.96 -77.77 -32.56
N ALA A 19 -53.19 -76.60 -31.89
CA ALA A 19 -54.46 -76.20 -31.20
C ALA A 19 -54.50 -74.77 -30.54
N THR A 20 -55.67 -74.10 -30.58
CA THR A 20 -55.98 -72.73 -30.07
C THR A 20 -57.01 -72.75 -28.91
N PRO A 21 -57.08 -71.74 -28.00
CA PRO A 21 -58.34 -71.44 -27.29
C PRO A 21 -58.73 -69.94 -27.16
N GLY A 22 -60.04 -69.70 -26.93
CA GLY A 22 -60.77 -68.42 -26.96
C GLY A 22 -60.92 -67.61 -25.64
N PRO A 23 -61.89 -66.66 -25.55
CA PRO A 23 -61.72 -65.37 -24.85
C PRO A 23 -62.29 -65.30 -23.41
N GLY A 24 -61.64 -64.55 -22.52
CA GLY A 24 -62.02 -64.41 -21.11
C GLY A 24 -62.01 -62.97 -20.55
N ARG A 25 -63.18 -62.57 -20.03
CA ARG A 25 -63.50 -61.61 -18.95
C ARG A 25 -62.42 -60.58 -18.52
N ARG A 26 -62.79 -59.29 -18.56
CA ARG A 26 -62.08 -58.20 -17.86
C ARG A 26 -62.11 -58.42 -16.34
N ALA A 27 -60.99 -58.85 -15.78
CA ALA A 27 -60.79 -59.06 -14.34
C ALA A 27 -60.69 -57.71 -13.61
N ARG A 28 -61.40 -57.57 -12.48
CA ARG A 28 -61.17 -56.47 -11.53
C ARG A 28 -59.82 -56.73 -10.84
N ALA A 29 -58.85 -55.85 -11.05
CA ALA A 29 -57.50 -56.02 -10.51
C ALA A 29 -57.49 -56.15 -8.97
N ASN A 30 -56.64 -57.05 -8.48
CA ASN A 30 -56.41 -57.37 -7.06
C ASN A 30 -55.79 -56.17 -6.33
N PRO A 31 -56.28 -55.78 -5.13
CA PRO A 31 -55.73 -54.66 -4.36
C PRO A 31 -54.23 -54.75 -4.08
N ARG A 32 -53.68 -55.97 -3.91
CA ARG A 32 -52.24 -56.17 -3.67
C ARG A 32 -51.38 -55.91 -4.90
N ASP A 33 -51.88 -56.25 -6.08
CA ASP A 33 -51.19 -55.95 -7.34
C ASP A 33 -51.16 -54.43 -7.58
N ARG A 34 -52.25 -53.71 -7.28
CA ARG A 34 -52.25 -52.24 -7.32
C ARG A 34 -51.22 -51.63 -6.36
N ALA A 35 -51.16 -52.09 -5.11
CA ALA A 35 -50.21 -51.57 -4.13
C ALA A 35 -48.75 -51.83 -4.52
N ARG A 36 -48.44 -52.97 -5.15
CA ARG A 36 -47.11 -53.26 -5.71
C ARG A 36 -46.78 -52.33 -6.87
N ASP A 37 -47.72 -52.15 -7.80
CA ASP A 37 -47.51 -51.30 -8.98
C ASP A 37 -47.34 -49.82 -8.57
N GLU A 38 -48.05 -49.37 -7.52
CA GLU A 38 -47.87 -48.06 -6.89
C GLU A 38 -46.48 -47.89 -6.26
N LEU A 39 -45.97 -48.93 -5.56
CA LEU A 39 -44.62 -48.93 -4.99
C LEU A 39 -43.52 -48.90 -6.07
N LEU A 40 -43.68 -49.69 -7.14
CA LEU A 40 -42.74 -49.68 -8.27
C LEU A 40 -42.74 -48.32 -8.97
N ALA A 41 -43.93 -47.75 -9.22
CA ALA A 41 -44.03 -46.40 -9.78
C ALA A 41 -43.40 -45.33 -8.88
N ALA A 42 -43.52 -45.46 -7.54
CA ALA A 42 -42.89 -44.56 -6.59
C ALA A 42 -41.36 -44.69 -6.56
N LEU A 43 -40.83 -45.92 -6.63
CA LEU A 43 -39.40 -46.18 -6.75
C LEU A 43 -38.84 -45.66 -8.07
N ASP A 44 -39.52 -45.87 -9.19
CA ASP A 44 -39.13 -45.33 -10.50
C ASP A 44 -39.13 -43.80 -10.51
N ALA A 45 -40.15 -43.18 -9.91
CA ALA A 45 -40.20 -41.73 -9.77
C ALA A 45 -39.07 -41.20 -8.86
N ARG A 46 -38.67 -41.96 -7.84
CA ARG A 46 -37.51 -41.62 -6.99
C ARG A 46 -36.19 -41.82 -7.72
N GLY A 47 -36.06 -42.87 -8.54
CA GLY A 47 -34.92 -43.12 -9.42
C GLY A 47 -34.70 -41.96 -10.39
N ARG A 48 -35.75 -41.56 -11.13
CA ARG A 48 -35.67 -40.42 -12.05
C ARG A 48 -35.24 -39.12 -11.37
N ARG A 49 -35.74 -38.82 -10.17
CA ARG A 49 -35.32 -37.63 -9.41
C ARG A 49 -33.85 -37.68 -8.99
N LEU A 50 -33.34 -38.87 -8.63
CA LEU A 50 -31.91 -39.05 -8.33
C LEU A 50 -31.07 -38.85 -9.58
N ASP A 51 -31.49 -39.39 -10.72
CA ASP A 51 -30.79 -39.22 -11.99
C ASP A 51 -30.75 -37.74 -12.44
N GLU A 52 -31.86 -37.02 -12.30
CA GLU A 52 -31.94 -35.57 -12.54
C GLU A 52 -30.97 -34.80 -11.62
N THR A 53 -30.96 -35.14 -10.33
CA THR A 53 -30.06 -34.50 -9.36
C THR A 53 -28.60 -34.79 -9.69
N VAL A 54 -28.26 -36.03 -10.05
CA VAL A 54 -26.89 -36.42 -10.43
C VAL A 54 -26.47 -35.70 -11.71
N ALA A 55 -27.36 -35.56 -12.69
CA ALA A 55 -27.09 -34.80 -13.92
C ALA A 55 -26.85 -33.31 -13.63
N GLU A 56 -27.65 -32.70 -12.75
CA GLU A 56 -27.48 -31.30 -12.33
C GLU A 56 -26.13 -31.09 -11.62
N HIS A 57 -25.77 -31.98 -10.69
CA HIS A 57 -24.48 -31.90 -10.00
C HIS A 57 -23.31 -32.13 -10.95
N ALA A 58 -23.43 -33.06 -11.91
CA ALA A 58 -22.41 -33.29 -12.93
C ALA A 58 -22.19 -32.05 -13.81
N ASP A 59 -23.27 -31.35 -14.18
CA ASP A 59 -23.18 -30.09 -14.93
C ASP A 59 -22.52 -28.97 -14.10
N LEU A 60 -22.91 -28.81 -12.83
CA LEU A 60 -22.28 -27.85 -11.93
C LEU A 60 -20.78 -28.12 -11.74
N ILE A 61 -20.38 -29.38 -11.59
CA ILE A 61 -18.97 -29.78 -11.52
C ILE A 61 -18.26 -29.47 -12.84
N GLY A 62 -18.89 -29.81 -13.97
CA GLY A 62 -18.35 -29.52 -15.31
C GLY A 62 -18.13 -28.03 -15.56
N GLN A 63 -18.97 -27.16 -15.00
CA GLN A 63 -18.80 -25.70 -15.06
C GLN A 63 -17.77 -25.16 -14.06
N ALA A 64 -17.60 -25.81 -12.91
CA ALA A 64 -16.72 -25.35 -11.83
C ALA A 64 -15.24 -25.67 -12.11
N LEU A 65 -14.93 -26.83 -12.70
CA LEU A 65 -13.54 -27.26 -12.95
C LEU A 65 -12.74 -26.26 -13.79
N PRO A 66 -13.22 -25.76 -14.95
CA PRO A 66 -12.46 -24.78 -15.74
C PRO A 66 -12.21 -23.46 -15.01
N ARG A 67 -13.11 -23.06 -14.10
CA ARG A 67 -12.94 -21.85 -13.29
C ARG A 67 -11.82 -22.03 -12.26
N ILE A 68 -11.71 -23.22 -11.66
CA ILE A 68 -10.63 -23.56 -10.73
C ILE A 68 -9.29 -23.57 -11.46
N ASP A 69 -9.23 -24.15 -12.66
CA ASP A 69 -8.01 -24.17 -13.48
C ASP A 69 -7.56 -22.74 -13.84
N THR A 70 -8.49 -21.91 -14.31
CA THR A 70 -8.22 -20.50 -14.63
C THR A 70 -7.70 -19.73 -13.40
N LEU A 71 -8.27 -19.99 -12.22
CA LEU A 71 -7.79 -19.38 -10.97
C LEU A 71 -6.40 -19.88 -10.59
N GLY A 72 -6.12 -21.16 -10.79
CA GLY A 72 -4.79 -21.76 -10.57
C GLY A 72 -3.74 -21.13 -11.47
N GLU A 73 -4.03 -20.93 -12.75
CA GLU A 73 -3.14 -20.24 -13.69
C GLU A 73 -2.84 -18.81 -13.27
N ARG A 74 -3.88 -18.03 -12.90
CA ARG A 74 -3.72 -16.65 -12.44
C ARG A 74 -2.93 -16.55 -11.12
N LEU A 75 -3.14 -17.50 -10.21
CA LEU A 75 -2.36 -17.59 -8.97
C LEU A 75 -0.89 -17.90 -9.29
N GLY A 76 -0.63 -18.83 -10.20
CA GLY A 76 0.73 -19.15 -10.65
C GLY A 76 1.43 -17.94 -11.28
N GLU A 77 0.74 -17.17 -12.12
CA GLU A 77 1.27 -15.94 -12.70
C GLU A 77 1.57 -14.88 -11.62
N LEU A 78 0.66 -14.71 -10.66
CA LEU A 78 0.86 -13.77 -9.57
C LEU A 78 2.04 -14.18 -8.66
N THR A 79 2.14 -15.47 -8.32
CA THR A 79 3.27 -16.01 -7.56
C THR A 79 4.58 -15.79 -8.31
N GLY A 80 4.62 -16.06 -9.62
CA GLY A 80 5.81 -15.80 -10.44
C GLY A 80 6.24 -14.33 -10.40
N ARG A 81 5.29 -13.39 -10.54
CA ARG A 81 5.60 -11.95 -10.42
C ARG A 81 6.05 -11.54 -9.01
N VAL A 82 5.49 -12.15 -7.97
CA VAL A 82 5.92 -11.91 -6.58
C VAL A 82 7.34 -12.44 -6.37
N ASP A 83 7.67 -13.62 -6.88
CA ASP A 83 9.01 -14.20 -6.79
C ASP A 83 10.03 -13.37 -7.59
N GLU A 84 9.66 -12.84 -8.75
CA GLU A 84 10.50 -11.90 -9.51
C GLU A 84 10.78 -10.61 -8.73
N LEU A 85 9.76 -10.04 -8.07
CA LEU A 85 9.91 -8.84 -7.24
C LEU A 85 10.69 -9.13 -5.94
N ALA A 86 10.54 -10.31 -5.36
CA ALA A 86 11.21 -10.72 -4.13
C ALA A 86 12.66 -11.17 -4.37
N GLY A 87 12.95 -11.72 -5.55
CA GLY A 87 14.29 -12.13 -5.99
C GLY A 87 15.11 -10.99 -6.59
N ALA A 88 14.49 -9.84 -6.88
CA ALA A 88 15.21 -8.64 -7.26
C ALA A 88 16.12 -8.21 -6.09
N GLU A 89 17.42 -8.01 -6.38
CA GLU A 89 18.32 -7.43 -5.39
C GLU A 89 17.75 -6.10 -4.88
N PRO A 90 17.87 -5.79 -3.58
CA PRO A 90 17.39 -4.54 -3.04
C PRO A 90 17.98 -3.41 -3.86
N ALA A 91 17.10 -2.60 -4.45
CA ALA A 91 17.52 -1.46 -5.24
C ALA A 91 18.51 -0.63 -4.43
N PRO A 92 19.58 -0.10 -5.05
CA PRO A 92 20.50 0.78 -4.36
C PRO A 92 19.70 1.91 -3.71
N PRO A 93 20.10 2.36 -2.49
CA PRO A 93 19.37 3.39 -1.78
C PRO A 93 19.22 4.62 -2.70
N PRO A 94 18.04 5.27 -2.70
CA PRO A 94 17.80 6.39 -3.57
C PRO A 94 18.85 7.48 -3.29
N PRO A 95 19.28 8.23 -4.31
CA PRO A 95 20.38 9.19 -4.19
C PRO A 95 20.12 10.30 -3.16
N ASN A 96 18.86 10.56 -2.83
CA ASN A 96 18.44 11.52 -1.82
C ASN A 96 17.24 10.98 -1.02
N PRO A 97 17.48 10.10 -0.03
CA PRO A 97 16.41 9.49 0.75
C PRO A 97 15.75 10.52 1.68
N PRO A 98 14.46 10.35 2.03
CA PRO A 98 13.82 11.15 3.07
C PRO A 98 14.56 11.07 4.41
N VAL A 99 14.64 12.20 5.11
CA VAL A 99 15.29 12.27 6.42
C VAL A 99 14.29 11.89 7.52
N HIS A 100 14.50 10.72 8.12
CA HIS A 100 13.72 10.25 9.26
C HIS A 100 14.46 10.54 10.58
N TRP A 101 14.28 11.74 11.12
CA TRP A 101 14.99 12.24 12.30
C TRP A 101 14.97 11.32 13.53
N PRO A 102 13.87 10.65 13.90
CA PRO A 102 13.84 9.77 15.09
C PRO A 102 14.84 8.61 15.04
N GLU A 103 15.16 8.09 13.86
CA GLU A 103 16.03 6.91 13.67
C GLU A 103 17.51 7.25 13.44
N LEU A 104 17.87 8.52 13.37
CA LEU A 104 19.26 8.91 13.12
C LEU A 104 20.14 8.64 14.34
N THR A 105 21.32 8.07 14.11
CA THR A 105 22.42 8.09 15.08
C THR A 105 22.94 9.52 15.26
N ALA A 106 23.75 9.78 16.28
CA ALA A 106 24.34 11.10 16.49
C ALA A 106 25.18 11.56 15.27
N GLU A 107 25.95 10.65 14.66
CA GLU A 107 26.79 10.93 13.50
C GLU A 107 25.94 11.28 12.27
N ARG A 108 24.89 10.49 12.01
CA ARG A 108 23.96 10.75 10.90
C ARG A 108 23.18 12.04 11.12
N ALA A 109 22.72 12.29 12.34
CA ALA A 109 22.01 13.52 12.68
C ALA A 109 22.89 14.76 12.46
N ARG A 110 24.18 14.72 12.85
CA ARG A 110 25.12 15.83 12.58
C ARG A 110 25.23 16.12 11.09
N THR A 111 25.39 15.07 10.28
CA THR A 111 25.48 15.20 8.82
C THR A 111 24.21 15.83 8.23
N GLU A 112 23.02 15.41 8.69
CA GLU A 112 21.75 15.97 8.22
C GLU A 112 21.53 17.41 8.69
N TRP A 113 22.00 17.77 9.88
CA TRP A 113 22.01 19.15 10.35
C TRP A 113 22.87 20.05 9.47
N ASP A 114 24.10 19.63 9.14
CA ASP A 114 25.00 20.39 8.28
C ASP A 114 24.40 20.58 6.88
N ARG A 115 23.81 19.52 6.32
CA ARG A 115 23.11 19.56 5.02
C ARG A 115 21.92 20.51 5.02
N LEU A 116 21.13 20.51 6.09
CA LEU A 116 19.95 21.36 6.20
C LEU A 116 20.34 22.82 6.39
N ALA A 117 21.24 23.11 7.32
CA ALA A 117 21.70 24.47 7.60
C ALA A 117 22.41 25.07 6.37
N GLY A 118 23.28 24.30 5.71
CA GLY A 118 23.93 24.73 4.47
C GLY A 118 22.92 25.03 3.37
N TRP A 119 21.96 24.14 3.13
CA TRP A 119 20.92 24.38 2.12
C TRP A 119 20.07 25.62 2.40
N ILE A 120 19.75 25.89 3.67
CA ILE A 120 19.02 27.11 4.05
C ILE A 120 19.87 28.35 3.76
N ALA A 121 21.14 28.34 4.14
CA ALA A 121 22.06 29.46 3.96
C ALA A 121 22.44 29.74 2.49
N GLU A 122 22.59 28.69 1.69
CA GLU A 122 23.16 28.76 0.34
C GLU A 122 22.10 28.77 -0.76
N ILE A 123 20.94 28.18 -0.50
CA ILE A 123 19.87 28.05 -1.49
C ILE A 123 18.63 28.80 -1.03
N LEU A 124 18.02 28.37 0.07
CA LEU A 124 16.69 28.81 0.44
C LEU A 124 16.64 30.33 0.68
N GLN A 125 17.56 30.86 1.49
CA GLN A 125 17.60 32.30 1.77
C GLN A 125 18.03 33.15 0.57
N PRO A 126 19.19 32.92 -0.08
CA PRO A 126 19.68 33.84 -1.10
C PRO A 126 18.88 33.80 -2.42
N TRP A 127 18.31 32.64 -2.80
CA TRP A 127 17.56 32.52 -4.06
C TRP A 127 16.08 32.87 -3.91
N TYR A 128 15.48 32.54 -2.77
CA TYR A 128 14.04 32.74 -2.56
C TYR A 128 13.71 33.95 -1.66
N GLY A 129 14.73 34.60 -1.09
CA GLY A 129 14.55 35.86 -0.36
C GLY A 129 13.75 35.73 0.93
N ILE A 130 13.78 34.55 1.57
CA ILE A 130 12.98 34.28 2.77
C ILE A 130 13.26 35.31 3.87
N THR A 131 12.18 35.92 4.33
CA THR A 131 12.18 36.91 5.41
C THR A 131 12.14 36.24 6.78
N ARG A 132 12.54 36.96 7.83
CA ARG A 132 12.41 36.45 9.21
C ARG A 132 10.96 36.23 9.66
N GLY A 133 9.99 36.83 8.97
CA GLY A 133 8.57 36.57 9.21
C GLY A 133 8.15 35.19 8.72
N GLU A 134 8.72 34.72 7.61
CA GLU A 134 8.43 33.42 7.02
C GLU A 134 9.25 32.29 7.66
N LEU A 135 10.50 32.58 8.03
CA LEU A 135 11.37 31.65 8.73
C LEU A 135 12.03 32.34 9.93
N PRO A 136 11.47 32.18 11.15
CA PRO A 136 12.04 32.77 12.36
C PRO A 136 13.46 32.26 12.65
N ASP A 137 14.30 33.10 13.26
CA ASP A 137 15.72 32.76 13.53
C ASP A 137 15.88 31.50 14.39
N CYS A 138 14.88 31.19 15.21
CA CYS A 138 14.87 30.05 16.11
C CYS A 138 14.41 28.74 15.47
N TRP A 139 14.17 28.69 14.15
CA TRP A 139 13.58 27.54 13.46
C TRP A 139 14.20 26.19 13.86
N ALA A 140 15.52 26.15 14.08
CA ALA A 140 16.23 24.92 14.43
C ALA A 140 15.84 24.35 15.80
N LEU A 141 15.33 25.17 16.71
CA LEU A 141 14.87 24.73 18.04
C LEU A 141 13.47 24.09 18.00
N HIS A 142 12.75 24.21 16.88
CA HIS A 142 11.39 23.71 16.69
C HIS A 142 11.40 22.42 15.86
N PRO A 143 11.18 21.23 16.48
CA PRO A 143 11.30 19.96 15.78
C PRO A 143 10.37 19.82 14.56
N ARG A 144 9.14 20.37 14.65
CA ARG A 144 8.21 20.40 13.52
C ARG A 144 8.77 21.19 12.34
N ALA A 145 9.35 22.37 12.59
CA ALA A 145 9.97 23.18 11.54
C ALA A 145 11.18 22.46 10.92
N VAL A 146 12.02 21.81 11.75
CA VAL A 146 13.16 21.03 11.28
C VAL A 146 12.72 19.90 10.35
N VAL A 147 11.73 19.11 10.74
CA VAL A 147 11.15 18.05 9.89
C VAL A 147 10.58 18.65 8.61
N THR A 148 9.86 19.77 8.72
CA THR A 148 9.26 20.44 7.56
C THR A 148 10.30 20.88 6.53
N LEU A 149 11.34 21.59 7.00
CA LEU A 149 12.42 22.07 6.16
C LEU A 149 13.26 20.91 5.59
N SER A 150 13.38 19.80 6.32
CA SER A 150 14.09 18.61 5.86
C SER A 150 13.40 17.96 4.66
N TRP A 151 12.07 17.79 4.71
CA TRP A 151 11.35 17.25 3.56
C TRP A 151 11.30 18.25 2.41
N LEU A 152 11.22 19.55 2.69
CA LEU A 152 11.26 20.60 1.65
C LEU A 152 12.59 20.56 0.88
N ARG A 153 13.72 20.46 1.60
CA ARG A 153 15.06 20.25 1.01
C ARG A 153 15.11 18.95 0.23
N THR A 154 14.57 17.87 0.78
CA THR A 154 14.58 16.56 0.13
C THR A 154 13.83 16.62 -1.21
N ALA A 155 12.65 17.24 -1.24
CA ALA A 155 11.87 17.44 -2.45
C ALA A 155 12.60 18.36 -3.46
N TYR A 156 13.28 19.41 -2.98
CA TYR A 156 14.09 20.28 -3.84
C TYR A 156 15.18 19.49 -4.54
N VAL A 157 16.03 18.78 -3.78
CA VAL A 157 17.14 18.01 -4.35
C VAL A 157 16.62 16.93 -5.30
N ALA A 158 15.53 16.24 -4.95
CA ALA A 158 14.92 15.23 -5.81
C ALA A 158 14.40 15.80 -7.14
N ALA A 159 13.86 17.03 -7.14
CA ALA A 159 13.33 17.69 -8.33
C ALA A 159 14.40 18.05 -9.37
N TYR A 160 15.68 18.11 -8.97
CA TYR A 160 16.82 18.43 -9.84
C TYR A 160 17.71 17.23 -10.16
N LEU A 161 17.31 16.00 -9.78
CA LEU A 161 18.02 14.80 -10.21
C LEU A 161 17.84 14.57 -11.73
N PRO A 162 18.82 13.95 -12.42
CA PRO A 162 18.69 13.62 -13.85
C PRO A 162 17.48 12.73 -14.18
N THR A 163 17.00 11.96 -13.21
CA THR A 163 15.86 11.06 -13.31
C THR A 163 14.54 11.70 -12.89
N ALA A 164 14.53 12.99 -12.54
CA ALA A 164 13.34 13.68 -12.09
C ALA A 164 12.32 13.85 -13.23
N ARG A 165 11.02 13.87 -12.86
CA ARG A 165 9.96 14.20 -13.81
C ARG A 165 10.10 15.66 -14.27
N PRO A 166 9.81 15.99 -15.55
CA PRO A 166 10.02 17.35 -16.07
C PRO A 166 9.30 18.48 -15.31
N ASP A 167 8.19 18.17 -14.64
CA ASP A 167 7.37 19.11 -13.87
C ASP A 167 7.74 19.18 -12.37
N ALA A 168 8.67 18.35 -11.88
CA ALA A 168 8.96 18.23 -10.45
C ALA A 168 9.46 19.55 -9.85
N ALA A 169 10.28 20.30 -10.58
CA ALA A 169 10.73 21.62 -10.15
C ALA A 169 9.55 22.61 -10.10
N ALA A 170 8.64 22.58 -11.07
CA ALA A 170 7.45 23.44 -11.06
C ALA A 170 6.51 23.10 -9.90
N GLU A 171 6.29 21.81 -9.63
CA GLU A 171 5.51 21.34 -8.48
C GLU A 171 6.16 21.80 -7.16
N TRP A 172 7.49 21.74 -7.06
CA TRP A 172 8.20 22.23 -5.88
C TRP A 172 7.93 23.71 -5.59
N HIS A 173 8.03 24.57 -6.61
CA HIS A 173 7.82 26.01 -6.44
C HIS A 173 6.37 26.37 -6.12
N THR A 174 5.41 25.70 -6.75
CA THR A 174 3.99 26.10 -6.70
C THR A 174 3.20 25.40 -5.61
N ARG A 175 3.65 24.23 -5.15
CA ARG A 175 2.93 23.41 -4.17
C ARG A 175 3.72 23.21 -2.89
N TRP A 176 4.94 22.71 -3.00
CA TRP A 176 5.71 22.26 -1.84
C TRP A 176 6.30 23.41 -1.02
N TYR A 177 6.93 24.36 -1.70
CA TYR A 177 7.49 25.55 -1.07
C TYR A 177 6.46 26.35 -0.26
N PRO A 178 5.31 26.80 -0.82
CA PRO A 178 4.34 27.57 -0.04
C PRO A 178 3.72 26.76 1.10
N ALA A 179 3.43 25.48 0.89
CA ALA A 179 2.90 24.61 1.93
C ALA A 179 3.87 24.45 3.11
N ALA A 180 5.18 24.31 2.82
CA ALA A 180 6.19 24.21 3.86
C ALA A 180 6.27 25.50 4.71
N LEU A 181 6.19 26.68 4.09
CA LEU A 181 6.19 27.94 4.83
C LEU A 181 4.93 28.09 5.70
N THR A 182 3.75 27.70 5.21
CA THR A 182 2.53 27.66 6.03
C THR A 182 2.68 26.72 7.23
N GLU A 183 3.29 25.55 7.03
CA GLU A 183 3.54 24.60 8.13
C GLU A 183 4.58 25.13 9.13
N VAL A 184 5.61 25.85 8.67
CA VAL A 184 6.60 26.48 9.55
C VAL A 184 5.95 27.59 10.38
N ASP A 185 5.13 28.45 9.77
CA ASP A 185 4.38 29.51 10.48
C ASP A 185 3.45 28.90 11.55
N ALA A 186 2.73 27.83 11.21
CA ALA A 186 1.90 27.10 12.17
C ALA A 186 2.71 26.42 13.28
N ALA A 187 3.93 25.96 12.99
CA ALA A 187 4.82 25.33 13.95
C ALA A 187 5.56 26.32 14.86
N ILE A 188 5.71 27.58 14.43
CA ILE A 188 6.41 28.64 15.14
C ILE A 188 5.52 29.89 15.19
N PRO A 189 4.43 29.88 15.99
CA PRO A 189 3.51 31.00 15.96
C PRO A 189 4.19 32.28 16.48
N ALA A 190 3.99 33.40 15.80
CA ALA A 190 4.59 34.70 16.14
C ALA A 190 4.24 35.23 17.55
N ALA A 191 3.26 34.61 18.22
CA ALA A 191 2.96 34.88 19.63
C ALA A 191 4.03 34.33 20.59
N TRP A 192 4.82 33.35 20.15
CA TRP A 192 5.76 32.59 20.97
C TRP A 192 7.22 32.86 20.60
N CYS A 193 7.48 33.12 19.32
CA CYS A 193 8.80 33.38 18.78
C CYS A 193 8.67 34.47 17.74
N ARG A 194 9.32 35.62 17.97
CA ARG A 194 9.36 36.74 17.02
C ARG A 194 10.79 36.91 16.52
N PRO A 195 11.00 37.54 15.36
CA PRO A 195 12.36 37.85 14.91
C PRO A 195 13.15 38.57 16.03
N GLY A 196 14.32 38.04 16.39
CA GLY A 196 15.14 38.55 17.50
C GLY A 196 14.68 38.22 18.94
N ILE A 197 13.52 37.59 19.13
CA ILE A 197 13.00 37.20 20.46
C ILE A 197 12.62 35.71 20.44
N HIS A 198 13.40 34.90 21.14
CA HIS A 198 13.12 33.48 21.31
C HIS A 198 12.81 33.14 22.76
N ARG A 199 11.72 32.40 22.98
CA ARG A 199 11.39 31.89 24.30
C ARG A 199 12.25 30.65 24.62
N VAL A 200 13.13 30.79 25.62
CA VAL A 200 13.88 29.66 26.17
C VAL A 200 12.97 28.91 27.17
N TYR A 201 12.69 27.64 26.92
CA TYR A 201 12.00 26.78 27.89
C TYR A 201 12.91 26.51 29.09
N ALA A 202 12.37 26.55 30.31
CA ALA A 202 13.10 26.06 31.46
C ALA A 202 13.36 24.53 31.31
N PRO A 203 14.45 23.98 31.88
CA PRO A 203 14.83 22.56 31.70
C PRO A 203 13.76 21.53 32.09
N ASN A 204 12.75 21.92 32.85
CA ASN A 204 11.66 21.09 33.35
C ASN A 204 10.27 21.49 32.81
N GLU A 205 10.19 22.51 31.95
CA GLU A 205 8.93 22.93 31.36
C GLU A 205 8.60 22.01 30.19
N ARG A 206 7.45 21.31 30.27
CA ARG A 206 6.98 20.53 29.12
C ARG A 206 6.78 21.49 27.96
N ARG A 207 7.26 21.09 26.77
CA ARG A 207 6.95 21.77 25.50
C ARG A 207 5.46 21.55 25.19
N ASP A 208 4.60 22.31 25.88
CA ASP A 208 3.19 22.39 25.56
C ASP A 208 2.99 23.46 24.48
N TRP A 209 2.64 23.00 23.29
CA TRP A 209 2.43 23.85 22.11
C TRP A 209 1.02 24.45 22.07
N THR A 210 0.16 24.14 23.04
CA THR A 210 -1.27 24.52 23.03
C THR A 210 -1.64 25.65 23.98
N THR A 211 -0.83 25.93 25.01
CA THR A 211 -1.20 26.90 26.07
C THR A 211 -0.33 28.15 26.03
N ARG A 212 -0.86 29.31 25.58
CA ARG A 212 -0.14 30.62 25.53
C ARG A 212 0.28 31.09 26.94
N PRO A 213 1.58 31.19 27.28
CA PRO A 213 1.99 31.54 28.65
C PRO A 213 2.16 33.03 28.87
N ALA A 214 2.29 33.40 30.15
CA ALA A 214 2.54 34.76 30.60
C ALA A 214 4.02 35.11 30.43
N GLU A 215 4.25 36.09 29.56
CA GLU A 215 5.46 36.86 29.25
C GLU A 215 6.69 36.11 28.65
N PRO A 216 7.21 36.57 27.49
CA PRO A 216 8.44 36.05 26.91
C PRO A 216 9.68 36.58 27.65
N HIS A 217 10.67 35.71 27.86
CA HIS A 217 12.00 36.14 28.29
C HIS A 217 12.73 36.75 27.08
N GLU A 218 13.11 38.02 27.14
CA GLU A 218 13.95 38.64 26.11
C GLU A 218 15.33 37.94 26.12
N SER A 219 15.65 37.24 25.04
CA SER A 219 17.03 36.85 24.76
C SER A 219 17.80 38.10 24.34
N THR A 220 18.72 38.57 25.19
CA THR A 220 19.53 39.78 24.98
C THR A 220 20.55 39.62 23.85
N THR A 221 20.10 39.45 22.61
CA THR A 221 20.97 39.41 21.42
C THR A 221 20.58 40.49 20.44
N GLY A 222 20.87 41.75 20.79
CA GLY A 222 20.88 42.90 19.88
C GLY A 222 19.52 43.31 19.31
N THR A 223 19.16 44.57 19.45
CA THR A 223 17.95 45.15 18.87
C THR A 223 18.06 45.20 17.34
N VAL A 224 17.74 44.10 16.66
CA VAL A 224 17.65 44.06 15.19
C VAL A 224 16.29 44.62 14.79
N LYS A 225 16.25 45.60 13.90
CA LYS A 225 14.99 46.15 13.36
C LYS A 225 14.25 45.04 12.60
N VAL A 226 13.16 44.58 13.20
CA VAL A 226 12.28 43.52 12.70
C VAL A 226 11.41 44.07 11.57
N ILE A 227 11.50 43.46 10.38
CA ILE A 227 10.45 43.19 9.36
C ILE A 227 11.05 43.02 7.95
N THR A 228 12.25 43.55 7.64
CA THR A 228 12.81 43.48 6.26
C THR A 228 14.21 42.86 6.12
N ASP A 229 14.84 42.42 7.21
CA ASP A 229 16.17 41.80 7.12
C ASP A 229 16.04 40.34 6.65
N PRO A 230 16.71 39.94 5.57
CA PRO A 230 16.69 38.55 5.11
C PRO A 230 17.29 37.61 6.18
N THR A 231 16.92 36.32 6.10
CA THR A 231 17.35 35.27 7.05
C THR A 231 18.84 34.90 6.92
N SER A 232 19.76 35.83 7.20
CA SER A 232 21.19 35.56 7.13
C SER A 232 21.64 34.57 8.22
N GLN A 233 22.53 33.64 7.86
CA GLN A 233 23.13 32.66 8.77
C GLN A 233 23.71 33.27 10.04
N ARG A 234 24.21 34.51 9.98
CA ARG A 234 24.73 35.24 11.14
C ARG A 234 23.72 35.40 12.29
N TYR A 235 22.42 35.30 12.00
CA TYR A 235 21.35 35.54 12.97
C TYR A 235 20.73 34.27 13.52
N TRP A 236 20.60 33.23 12.69
CA TRP A 236 20.06 31.95 13.13
C TRP A 236 21.16 30.96 13.57
N GLY A 237 22.43 31.22 13.26
CA GLY A 237 23.56 30.33 13.55
C GLY A 237 23.63 29.90 15.02
N GLN A 238 23.45 30.83 15.96
CA GLN A 238 23.44 30.51 17.39
C GLN A 238 22.33 29.53 17.80
N PHE A 239 21.15 29.66 17.19
CA PHE A 239 20.00 28.79 17.47
C PHE A 239 20.21 27.41 16.83
N CYS A 240 20.82 27.36 15.64
CA CYS A 240 21.26 26.11 15.03
C CYS A 240 22.31 25.40 15.88
N ASP A 241 23.36 26.10 16.32
CA ASP A 241 24.42 25.52 17.14
C ASP A 241 23.88 24.97 18.46
N GLN A 242 22.92 25.67 19.06
CA GLN A 242 22.20 25.18 20.23
C GLN A 242 21.39 23.91 19.91
N ALA A 243 20.56 23.95 18.86
CA ALA A 243 19.71 22.83 18.47
C ALA A 243 20.52 21.56 18.17
N ILE A 244 21.62 21.71 17.42
CA ILE A 244 22.54 20.63 17.08
C ILE A 244 23.12 20.03 18.37
N ARG A 245 23.61 20.87 19.28
CA ARG A 245 24.20 20.41 20.55
C ARG A 245 23.19 19.63 21.39
N GLU A 246 21.97 20.15 21.55
CA GLU A 246 20.90 19.50 22.30
C GLU A 246 20.51 18.15 21.67
N ASP A 247 20.33 18.11 20.35
CA ASP A 247 19.93 16.90 19.64
C ASP A 247 20.99 15.80 19.74
N LEU A 248 22.25 16.15 19.50
CA LEU A 248 23.37 15.22 19.56
C LEU A 248 23.62 14.70 20.99
N ALA A 249 23.43 15.55 22.01
CA ALA A 249 23.51 15.12 23.40
C ALA A 249 22.42 14.09 23.74
N ARG A 250 21.16 14.33 23.32
CA ARG A 250 20.05 13.36 23.52
C ARG A 250 20.34 12.01 22.86
N ARG A 251 20.82 12.01 21.62
CA ARG A 251 21.13 10.77 20.89
C ARG A 251 22.30 10.01 21.51
N SER A 252 23.37 10.72 21.90
CA SER A 252 24.53 10.11 22.55
C SER A 252 24.22 9.56 23.95
N ALA A 253 23.17 10.04 24.60
CA ALA A 253 22.67 9.48 25.85
C ALA A 253 21.80 8.22 25.61
N ALA A 254 21.04 8.17 24.51
CA ALA A 254 20.18 7.04 24.16
C ALA A 254 20.96 5.83 23.58
N SER A 255 22.17 6.05 23.05
CA SER A 255 23.04 4.99 22.52
C SER A 255 23.97 4.34 23.56
N ARG A 256 23.88 4.75 24.83
CA ARG A 256 24.62 4.18 25.97
C ARG A 256 23.71 3.29 26.80
#